data_AF-A0A1B6L9Y7-F1
#
_entry.id   AF-A0A1B6L9Y7-F1
#
_cell.length_a   1.000
_cell.length_b   1.000
_cell.length_c   1.000
_cell.angle_alpha   90.00
_cell.angle_beta   90.00
_cell.angle_gamma   90.00
#
_symmetry.space_group_name_H-M   'P 1'
#
loop_
_entity.id
_entity.type
_entity.pdbx_description
1 polymer ?
#
loop_
_entity_poly.entity_id
_entity_poly.type
_entity_poly.pdbx_seq_one_letter_code
_entity_poly.pdbx_strand_id
1 'polypeptide(L)'
;DEDGPTAHTQQYSGVVHFEPIPHDHDFCERVVINVSGLRFETQLRTLNQFPDTLLGDPARRIRYFDPLRNEYFFDRNRPSFDAILYYYQSGGRLRRPVNVPLDVFSEEIKFYELGELATNKFREDEGFIKEEEKPLPTHEFQRKVWLLFEYPESSQAARVVAIISVF
;
A
#
# COMPACT_ATOMS: atom_id res chain seq x y z
N ASP A 1 29.12 24.17 -62.84
CA ASP A 1 28.80 25.13 -61.79
C ASP A 1 27.43 25.72 -62.07
N GLU A 2 26.44 25.21 -61.30
CA GLU A 2 25.16 25.81 -60.86
C GLU A 2 24.18 26.32 -61.96
N ASP A 3 22.94 25.82 -62.10
CA ASP A 3 21.83 25.87 -61.14
C ASP A 3 20.87 24.68 -61.29
N GLY A 4 20.41 24.13 -60.14
CA GLY A 4 19.43 23.05 -60.06
C GLY A 4 17.98 23.54 -60.04
N PRO A 5 16.98 22.66 -60.30
CA PRO A 5 15.58 23.05 -60.28
C PRO A 5 15.10 23.28 -58.84
N THR A 6 14.41 24.41 -58.64
CA THR A 6 13.76 24.80 -57.40
C THR A 6 12.65 23.82 -57.01
N ALA A 7 12.85 23.10 -55.91
CA ALA A 7 11.80 22.31 -55.27
C ALA A 7 10.81 23.26 -54.58
N HIS A 8 9.55 23.25 -55.04
CA HIS A 8 8.46 23.92 -54.34
C HIS A 8 8.32 23.33 -52.94
N THR A 9 8.61 24.17 -51.93
CA THR A 9 8.33 23.87 -50.53
C THR A 9 6.81 23.88 -50.35
N GLN A 10 6.19 22.70 -50.29
CA GLN A 10 4.82 22.57 -49.80
C GLN A 10 4.80 22.95 -48.31
N GLN A 11 4.35 24.17 -48.03
CA GLN A 11 3.98 24.61 -46.70
C GLN A 11 2.83 23.74 -46.20
N TYR A 12 3.13 22.76 -45.35
CA TYR A 12 2.13 22.11 -44.51
C TYR A 12 1.66 23.09 -43.44
N SER A 13 0.83 24.05 -43.84
CA SER A 13 0.02 24.87 -42.93
C SER A 13 -1.27 24.11 -42.58
N GLY A 14 -1.09 22.89 -42.05
CA GLY A 14 -2.19 22.18 -41.42
C GLY A 14 -2.27 22.62 -39.97
N VAL A 15 -3.12 23.60 -39.66
CA VAL A 15 -3.62 23.75 -38.30
C VAL A 15 -4.38 22.46 -38.02
N VAL A 16 -3.73 21.50 -37.38
CA VAL A 16 -4.40 20.33 -36.83
C VAL A 16 -5.37 20.88 -35.80
N HIS A 17 -6.64 20.99 -36.20
CA HIS A 17 -7.72 21.28 -35.30
C HIS A 17 -7.74 20.13 -34.29
N PHE A 18 -7.18 20.36 -33.11
CA PHE A 18 -7.19 19.38 -32.04
C PHE A 18 -8.64 19.30 -31.57
N GLU A 19 -9.39 18.34 -32.08
CA GLU A 19 -10.67 17.97 -31.48
C GLU A 19 -10.36 17.33 -30.12
N PRO A 20 -10.79 17.94 -29.01
CA PRO A 20 -10.63 17.33 -27.70
C PRO A 20 -11.34 15.97 -27.74
N ILE A 21 -10.62 14.90 -27.41
CA ILE A 21 -11.23 13.58 -27.23
C ILE A 21 -12.33 13.77 -26.17
N PRO A 22 -13.60 13.42 -26.44
CA PRO A 22 -14.64 13.44 -25.42
C PRO A 22 -14.21 12.48 -24.31
N HIS A 23 -13.81 13.02 -23.18
CA HIS A 23 -13.47 12.26 -21.99
C HIS A 23 -14.23 12.89 -20.83
N ASP A 24 -14.80 12.04 -19.99
CA ASP A 24 -15.53 12.50 -18.82
C ASP A 24 -14.52 13.09 -17.81
N HIS A 25 -14.58 14.41 -17.68
CA HIS A 25 -13.70 15.21 -16.83
C HIS A 25 -13.95 14.97 -15.34
N ASP A 26 -15.11 14.42 -14.95
CA ASP A 26 -15.43 14.11 -13.56
C ASP A 26 -14.48 13.03 -13.01
N PHE A 27 -13.99 12.15 -13.87
CA PHE A 27 -12.99 11.14 -13.51
C PHE A 27 -11.55 11.67 -13.47
N CYS A 28 -11.30 12.92 -13.89
CA CYS A 28 -9.96 13.50 -14.01
C CYS A 28 -9.64 14.52 -12.91
N GLU A 29 -10.51 14.68 -11.91
CA GLU A 29 -10.24 15.54 -10.75
C GLU A 29 -8.91 15.13 -10.09
N ARG A 30 -8.01 16.10 -9.96
CA ARG A 30 -6.68 15.90 -9.36
C ARG A 30 -6.73 16.27 -7.89
N VAL A 31 -6.08 15.44 -7.07
CA VAL A 31 -5.95 15.64 -5.64
C VAL A 31 -4.48 15.82 -5.29
N VAL A 32 -4.20 16.84 -4.48
CA VAL A 32 -2.86 17.11 -3.94
C VAL A 32 -2.77 16.53 -2.53
N ILE A 33 -1.73 15.74 -2.28
CA ILE A 33 -1.40 15.18 -0.97
C ILE A 33 -0.01 15.66 -0.59
N ASN A 34 0.06 16.45 0.47
CA ASN A 34 1.29 16.98 1.03
C ASN A 34 1.70 16.16 2.26
N VAL A 35 2.79 15.41 2.14
CA VAL A 35 3.38 14.65 3.24
C VAL A 35 4.60 15.40 3.75
N SER A 36 4.47 16.08 4.89
CA SER A 36 5.54 16.83 5.57
C SER A 36 6.33 17.75 4.63
N GLY A 37 5.64 18.41 3.68
CA GLY A 37 6.19 19.31 2.68
C GLY A 37 6.50 18.68 1.31
N LEU A 38 6.45 17.35 1.17
CA LEU A 38 6.56 16.66 -0.11
C LEU A 38 5.18 16.54 -0.76
N ARG A 39 4.99 17.18 -1.91
CA ARG A 39 3.72 17.15 -2.63
C ARG A 39 3.66 16.00 -3.61
N PHE A 40 2.55 15.29 -3.54
CA PHE A 40 2.15 14.24 -4.45
C PHE A 40 0.84 14.66 -5.11
N GLU A 41 0.68 14.28 -6.37
CA GLU A 41 -0.54 14.55 -7.13
C GLU A 41 -1.03 13.25 -7.76
N THR A 42 -2.31 12.97 -7.61
CA THR A 42 -2.98 11.82 -8.22
C THR A 42 -4.39 12.21 -8.65
N GLN A 43 -5.14 11.27 -9.23
CA GLN A 43 -6.54 11.49 -9.57
C GLN A 43 -7.43 10.96 -8.44
N LEU A 44 -8.57 11.62 -8.21
CA LEU A 44 -9.53 11.20 -7.19
C LEU A 44 -10.01 9.75 -7.44
N ARG A 45 -10.22 9.39 -8.71
CA ARG A 45 -10.55 8.01 -9.11
C ARG A 45 -9.53 6.97 -8.64
N THR A 46 -8.25 7.32 -8.57
CA THR A 46 -7.17 6.43 -8.13
C THR A 46 -7.34 6.09 -6.65
N LEU A 47 -7.69 7.07 -5.83
CA LEU A 47 -7.95 6.86 -4.41
C LEU A 47 -9.25 6.06 -4.18
N ASN A 48 -10.29 6.36 -4.95
CA ASN A 48 -11.59 5.71 -4.86
C ASN A 48 -11.57 4.21 -5.24
N GLN A 49 -10.47 3.69 -5.79
CA GLN A 49 -10.30 2.25 -6.01
C GLN A 49 -10.33 1.44 -4.72
N PHE A 50 -9.96 2.05 -3.59
CA PHE A 50 -9.90 1.41 -2.28
C PHE A 50 -10.72 2.22 -1.26
N PRO A 51 -12.06 2.20 -1.34
CA PRO A 51 -12.93 3.08 -0.57
C PRO A 51 -12.85 2.86 0.94
N ASP A 52 -12.39 1.70 1.40
CA ASP A 52 -12.27 1.37 2.83
C ASP A 52 -11.00 1.93 3.50
N THR A 53 -10.13 2.56 2.72
CA THR A 53 -8.86 3.15 3.19
C THR A 53 -9.02 4.60 3.61
N LEU A 54 -8.04 5.14 4.34
CA LEU A 54 -8.07 6.53 4.79
C LEU A 54 -8.20 7.51 3.61
N LEU A 55 -7.43 7.29 2.54
CA LEU A 55 -7.43 8.18 1.38
C LEU A 55 -8.58 7.90 0.42
N GLY A 56 -9.10 6.67 0.37
CA GLY A 56 -10.26 6.33 -0.45
C GLY A 56 -11.58 6.84 0.13
N ASP A 57 -11.72 6.89 1.46
CA ASP A 57 -12.92 7.35 2.14
C ASP A 57 -12.95 8.90 2.28
N PRO A 58 -13.89 9.60 1.60
CA PRO A 58 -14.03 11.05 1.74
C PRO A 58 -14.22 11.51 3.19
N ALA A 59 -14.96 10.76 4.00
CA ALA A 59 -15.25 11.11 5.39
C ALA A 59 -14.02 10.96 6.30
N ARG A 60 -13.07 10.08 5.94
CA ARG A 60 -11.82 9.92 6.71
C ARG A 60 -10.78 10.95 6.32
N ARG A 61 -10.58 11.19 5.01
CA ARG A 61 -9.55 12.12 4.52
C ARG A 61 -9.89 13.59 4.75
N ILE A 62 -11.17 13.98 4.83
CA ILE A 62 -11.56 15.39 5.02
C ILE A 62 -10.96 16.02 6.29
N ARG A 63 -10.68 15.20 7.30
CA ARG A 63 -10.00 15.61 8.55
C ARG A 63 -8.58 16.16 8.34
N TYR A 64 -7.97 15.87 7.19
CA TYR A 64 -6.61 16.27 6.83
C TYR A 64 -6.58 17.36 5.74
N PHE A 65 -7.73 17.86 5.30
CA PHE A 65 -7.80 18.82 4.20
C PHE A 65 -7.49 20.25 4.68
N ASP A 66 -6.52 20.90 4.02
CA ASP A 66 -6.22 22.34 4.17
C ASP A 66 -6.95 23.13 3.07
N PRO A 67 -8.05 23.86 3.39
CA PRO A 67 -8.82 24.59 2.40
C PRO A 67 -8.10 25.83 1.86
N LEU A 68 -7.07 26.34 2.54
CA LEU A 68 -6.31 27.50 2.06
C LEU A 68 -5.34 27.10 0.95
N ARG A 69 -4.85 25.85 0.98
CA ARG A 69 -3.90 25.30 0.00
C ARG A 69 -4.53 24.32 -0.98
N ASN A 70 -5.78 23.92 -0.74
CA ASN A 70 -6.49 22.91 -1.52
C ASN A 70 -5.70 21.59 -1.60
N GLU A 71 -5.14 21.14 -0.47
CA GLU A 71 -4.34 19.92 -0.36
C GLU A 71 -4.68 19.14 0.92
N TYR A 72 -4.47 17.82 0.92
CA TYR A 72 -4.47 17.03 2.15
C TYR A 72 -3.09 17.07 2.78
N PHE A 73 -2.98 17.42 4.06
CA PHE A 73 -1.71 17.51 4.76
C PHE A 73 -1.53 16.38 5.78
N PHE A 74 -0.38 15.72 5.73
CA PHE A 74 0.03 14.66 6.64
C PHE A 74 1.42 14.95 7.20
N ASP A 75 1.53 15.10 8.52
CA ASP A 75 2.82 15.20 9.22
C ASP A 75 3.39 13.80 9.47
N ARG A 76 3.84 13.13 8.39
CA ARG A 76 4.21 11.71 8.35
C ARG A 76 5.50 11.42 7.59
N ASN A 77 5.86 10.13 7.52
CA ASN A 77 7.08 9.66 6.90
C ASN A 77 7.08 9.85 5.38
N ARG A 78 7.83 10.85 4.90
CA ARG A 78 7.91 11.21 3.47
C ARG A 78 8.32 10.03 2.58
N PRO A 79 9.42 9.29 2.87
CA PRO A 79 9.88 8.22 1.97
C PRO A 79 8.91 7.05 1.83
N SER A 80 8.04 6.81 2.81
CA SER A 80 7.05 5.74 2.74
C SER A 80 5.92 6.03 1.76
N PHE A 81 5.57 7.31 1.57
CA PHE A 81 4.35 7.66 0.85
C PHE A 81 4.40 7.31 -0.64
N ASP A 82 5.58 7.25 -1.26
CA ASP A 82 5.73 6.78 -2.64
C ASP A 82 5.11 5.39 -2.83
N ALA A 83 5.41 4.46 -1.90
CA ALA A 83 4.86 3.11 -1.96
C ALA A 83 3.37 3.05 -1.59
N ILE A 84 2.92 3.90 -0.65
CA ILE A 84 1.51 4.01 -0.30
C ILE A 84 0.70 4.52 -1.51
N LEU A 85 1.17 5.55 -2.20
CA LEU A 85 0.49 6.07 -3.38
C LEU A 85 0.53 5.07 -4.54
N TYR A 86 1.67 4.39 -4.72
CA TYR A 86 1.82 3.36 -5.74
C TYR A 86 0.87 2.17 -5.53
N TYR A 87 0.50 1.84 -4.28
CA TYR A 87 -0.52 0.84 -3.99
C TYR A 87 -1.85 1.17 -4.69
N TYR A 88 -2.31 2.42 -4.63
CA TYR A 88 -3.51 2.84 -5.34
C TYR A 88 -3.31 2.82 -6.86
N GLN A 89 -2.19 3.36 -7.35
CA GLN A 89 -1.92 3.46 -8.80
C GLN A 89 -1.80 2.11 -9.49
N SER A 90 -1.25 1.12 -8.79
CA SER A 90 -1.01 -0.23 -9.30
C SER A 90 -2.19 -1.19 -9.11
N GLY A 91 -3.26 -0.75 -8.43
CA GLY A 91 -4.37 -1.61 -8.06
C GLY A 91 -4.01 -2.66 -7.00
N GLY A 92 -3.08 -2.34 -6.09
CA GLY A 92 -2.85 -3.13 -4.88
C GLY A 92 -1.45 -3.71 -4.69
N ARG A 93 -0.43 -3.26 -5.44
CA ARG A 93 0.96 -3.68 -5.21
C ARG A 93 1.58 -2.86 -4.08
N LEU A 94 1.94 -3.52 -3.00
CA LEU A 94 2.55 -2.91 -1.82
C LEU A 94 3.97 -3.44 -1.63
N ARG A 95 4.98 -2.58 -1.78
CA ARG A 95 6.39 -2.93 -1.59
C ARG A 95 7.05 -1.85 -0.77
N ARG A 96 7.76 -2.24 0.29
CA ARG A 96 8.46 -1.30 1.16
C ARG A 96 9.65 -0.66 0.42
N PRO A 97 9.81 0.67 0.50
CA PRO A 97 11.02 1.32 0.01
C PRO A 97 12.25 0.81 0.78
N VAL A 98 13.33 0.49 0.07
CA VAL A 98 14.54 -0.12 0.67
C VAL A 98 15.21 0.76 1.73
N ASN A 99 15.01 2.08 1.65
CA ASN A 99 15.51 3.08 2.59
C ASN A 99 14.59 3.32 3.80
N VAL A 100 13.47 2.58 3.92
CA VAL A 100 12.52 2.70 5.02
C VAL A 100 12.56 1.44 5.89
N PRO A 101 12.77 1.57 7.21
CA PRO A 101 12.67 0.45 8.14
C PRO A 101 11.31 -0.27 8.10
N LEU A 102 11.31 -1.56 8.37
CA LEU A 102 10.11 -2.40 8.29
C LEU A 102 9.00 -1.93 9.23
N ASP A 103 9.35 -1.64 10.47
CA ASP A 103 8.46 -1.16 11.53
C ASP A 103 7.82 0.17 11.13
N VAL A 104 8.62 1.13 10.65
CA VAL A 104 8.15 2.43 10.16
C VAL A 104 7.15 2.24 9.03
N PHE A 105 7.48 1.43 8.02
CA PHE A 105 6.56 1.22 6.90
C PHE A 105 5.28 0.48 7.33
N SER A 106 5.38 -0.45 8.28
CA SER A 106 4.22 -1.14 8.86
C SER A 106 3.29 -0.18 9.60
N GLU A 107 3.82 0.83 10.27
CA GLU A 107 3.04 1.90 10.89
C GLU A 107 2.32 2.76 9.85
N GLU A 108 2.98 3.09 8.73
CA GLU A 108 2.34 3.83 7.64
C GLU A 108 1.21 3.04 6.98
N ILE A 109 1.39 1.74 6.73
CA ILE A 109 0.34 0.86 6.20
C ILE A 109 -0.90 0.88 7.11
N LYS A 110 -0.67 0.79 8.43
CA LYS A 110 -1.75 0.86 9.43
C LYS A 110 -2.40 2.24 9.46
N PHE A 111 -1.61 3.31 9.42
CA PHE A 111 -2.12 4.69 9.46
C PHE A 111 -2.99 5.02 8.26
N TYR A 112 -2.57 4.65 7.05
CA TYR A 112 -3.36 4.86 5.83
C TYR A 112 -4.50 3.84 5.67
N GLU A 113 -4.65 2.95 6.64
CA GLU A 113 -5.74 1.99 6.75
C GLU A 113 -5.87 1.13 5.46
N LEU A 114 -4.75 0.63 4.91
CA LEU A 114 -4.76 -0.17 3.66
C LEU A 114 -5.49 -1.52 3.78
N GLY A 115 -6.01 -1.85 4.95
CA GLY A 115 -6.78 -3.05 5.23
C GLY A 115 -5.93 -4.27 5.58
N GLU A 116 -6.59 -5.28 6.11
CA GLU A 116 -5.93 -6.52 6.54
C GLU A 116 -5.35 -7.30 5.37
N LEU A 117 -6.02 -7.33 4.22
CA LEU A 117 -5.54 -8.03 3.02
C LEU A 117 -4.18 -7.49 2.56
N ALA A 118 -4.04 -6.17 2.46
CA ALA A 118 -2.77 -5.55 2.08
C ALA A 118 -1.70 -5.78 3.15
N THR A 119 -2.07 -5.68 4.43
CA THR A 119 -1.17 -5.90 5.56
C THR A 119 -0.64 -7.34 5.62
N ASN A 120 -1.51 -8.33 5.40
CA ASN A 120 -1.16 -9.75 5.42
C ASN A 120 -0.26 -10.10 4.23
N LYS A 121 -0.62 -9.65 3.03
CA LYS A 121 0.20 -9.85 1.83
C LYS A 121 1.59 -9.21 1.98
N PHE A 122 1.65 -8.02 2.57
CA PHE A 122 2.92 -7.35 2.86
C PHE A 122 3.79 -8.16 3.85
N ARG A 123 3.17 -8.69 4.92
CA ARG A 123 3.85 -9.56 5.88
C ARG A 123 4.43 -10.82 5.22
N GLU A 124 3.63 -11.50 4.40
CA GLU A 124 4.06 -12.67 3.65
C GLU A 124 5.24 -12.35 2.71
N ASP A 125 5.15 -11.23 1.97
CA ASP A 125 6.20 -10.77 1.06
C ASP A 125 7.52 -10.39 1.78
N GLU A 126 7.45 -9.93 3.03
CA GLU A 126 8.62 -9.63 3.88
C GLU A 126 9.13 -10.86 4.65
N GLY A 127 8.54 -12.05 4.43
CA GLY A 127 8.98 -13.31 5.03
C GLY A 127 8.41 -13.59 6.42
N PHE A 128 7.38 -12.86 6.86
CA PHE A 128 6.65 -13.20 8.07
C PHE A 128 5.69 -14.35 7.77
N ILE A 129 6.17 -15.57 8.01
CA ILE A 129 5.31 -16.75 8.09
C ILE A 129 4.45 -16.55 9.34
N LYS A 130 3.14 -16.47 9.19
CA LYS A 130 2.22 -16.59 10.33
C LYS A 130 2.47 -17.99 10.88
N GLU A 131 3.07 -18.11 12.06
CA GLU A 131 3.09 -19.39 12.75
C GLU A 131 1.66 -19.89 12.79
N GLU A 132 1.39 -21.06 12.18
CA GLU A 132 0.08 -21.68 12.30
C GLU A 132 -0.17 -21.84 13.80
N GLU A 133 -1.13 -21.09 14.34
CA GLU A 133 -1.64 -21.34 15.68
C GLU A 133 -2.22 -22.76 15.66
N LYS A 134 -1.43 -23.75 16.08
CA LYS A 134 -1.89 -25.14 16.17
C LYS A 134 -3.09 -25.16 17.12
N PRO A 135 -4.32 -25.33 16.63
CA PRO A 135 -5.49 -25.19 17.48
C PRO A 135 -5.45 -26.28 18.55
N LEU A 136 -5.65 -25.90 19.81
CA LEU A 136 -5.72 -26.87 20.89
C LEU A 136 -6.89 -27.83 20.66
N PRO A 137 -6.73 -29.15 20.90
CA PRO A 137 -7.84 -30.07 20.85
C PRO A 137 -9.03 -29.59 21.71
N THR A 138 -10.24 -29.79 21.21
CA THR A 138 -11.48 -29.37 21.89
C THR A 138 -11.77 -30.21 23.13
N HIS A 139 -11.46 -31.52 23.09
CA HIS A 139 -11.68 -32.41 24.20
C HIS A 139 -10.60 -32.25 25.30
N GLU A 140 -11.02 -32.14 26.56
CA GLU A 140 -10.09 -31.88 27.67
C GLU A 140 -8.93 -32.88 27.77
N PHE A 141 -9.21 -34.17 27.60
CA PHE A 141 -8.16 -35.19 27.68
C PHE A 141 -7.13 -35.03 26.56
N GLN A 142 -7.58 -34.83 25.32
CA GLN A 142 -6.71 -34.62 24.17
C GLN A 142 -5.89 -33.34 24.35
N ARG A 143 -6.50 -32.28 24.90
CA ARG A 143 -5.80 -31.04 25.24
C ARG A 143 -4.71 -31.26 26.29
N LYS A 144 -4.99 -32.02 27.35
CA LYS A 144 -3.99 -32.35 28.38
C LYS A 144 -2.81 -33.12 27.80
N VAL A 145 -3.07 -34.12 26.95
CA VAL A 145 -2.01 -34.87 26.25
C VAL A 145 -1.23 -33.95 25.30
N TRP A 146 -1.91 -33.11 24.53
CA TRP A 146 -1.30 -32.17 23.61
C TRP A 146 -0.36 -31.19 24.34
N LEU A 147 -0.81 -30.60 25.44
CA LEU A 147 0.00 -29.70 26.26
C LEU A 147 1.23 -30.39 26.85
N LEU A 148 1.10 -31.66 27.25
CA LEU A 148 2.19 -32.43 27.86
C LEU A 148 3.37 -32.65 26.90
N PHE A 149 3.10 -32.83 25.60
CA PHE A 149 4.12 -33.13 24.60
C PHE A 149 4.57 -31.91 23.81
N GLU A 150 3.67 -30.99 23.47
CA GLU A 150 3.97 -29.88 22.55
C GLU A 150 4.43 -28.61 23.28
N TYR A 151 4.03 -28.43 24.54
CA TYR A 151 4.29 -27.20 25.31
C TYR A 151 5.01 -27.52 26.63
N PRO A 152 6.35 -27.59 26.65
CA PRO A 152 7.14 -27.90 27.85
C PRO A 152 6.83 -26.97 29.03
N GLU A 153 6.54 -25.70 28.76
CA GLU A 153 6.17 -24.70 29.77
C GLU A 153 4.79 -24.91 30.38
N SER A 154 3.93 -25.76 29.81
CA SER A 154 2.56 -25.97 30.26
C SER A 154 2.46 -26.60 31.66
N SER A 155 3.42 -27.43 32.06
CA SER A 155 3.45 -28.07 33.38
C SER A 155 4.84 -28.63 33.73
N GLN A 156 5.09 -28.91 35.02
CA GLN A 156 6.35 -29.53 35.45
C GLN A 156 6.57 -30.92 34.83
N ALA A 157 5.50 -31.69 34.61
CA ALA A 157 5.55 -32.98 33.93
C ALA A 157 5.94 -32.82 32.45
N ALA A 158 5.40 -31.81 31.75
CA ALA A 158 5.76 -31.50 30.37
C ALA A 158 7.24 -31.12 30.23
N ARG A 159 7.79 -30.33 31.17
CA ARG A 159 9.23 -30.03 31.20
C ARG A 159 10.09 -31.29 31.31
N VAL A 160 9.69 -32.24 32.16
CA VAL A 160 10.43 -33.51 32.32
C VAL A 160 10.39 -34.31 31.02
N VAL A 161 9.23 -34.40 30.36
CA VAL A 161 9.08 -35.06 29.05
C VAL A 161 9.98 -34.39 28.01
N ALA A 162 9.99 -33.06 27.95
CA ALA A 162 10.83 -32.30 27.02
C ALA A 162 12.34 -32.53 27.27
N ILE A 163 12.77 -32.51 28.54
CA ILE A 163 14.17 -32.77 28.91
C ILE A 163 14.58 -34.17 28.43
N ILE A 164 13.77 -35.20 28.71
CA ILE A 164 14.04 -36.58 28.28
C ILE A 164 14.07 -36.68 26.75
N SER A 165 13.21 -35.95 26.03
CA SER A 165 13.13 -36.04 24.56
C SER A 165 14.35 -35.50 23.81
N VAL A 166 15.20 -34.69 24.46
CA VAL A 166 16.40 -34.07 23.87
C VAL A 166 17.66 -34.92 24.13
N PHE A 167 17.62 -35.83 25.11
CA PHE A 167 18.71 -36.75 25.44
C PHE A 167 18.60 -38.07 24.67
#